data_AF-A0A067M6R0-F1
#
_entry.id   AF-A0A067M6R0-F1
#
_cell.length_a   1.000
_cell.length_b   1.000
_cell.length_c   1.000
_cell.angle_alpha   90.00
_cell.angle_beta   90.00
_cell.angle_gamma   90.00
#
_symmetry.space_group_name_H-M   'P 1'
#
loop_
_entity.id
_entity.type
_entity.pdbx_description
1 polymer ?
#
loop_
_entity_poly.entity_id
_entity_poly.type
_entity_poly.pdbx_seq_one_letter_code
_entity_poly.pdbx_strand_id
1 'polypeptide(L)'
;MRIPSHLALALLASPHGTKPKRGVRTEETDQALIECTVRAIGWCREFGIQTLTIYDRHGALKARHGELSDRLAANSAVCTISRPKQQSLPDTPPPSDHSSNASFEGDNETQN
;
A
#
# COMPACT_ATOMS: atom_id res chain seq x y z
N MET A 1 5.82 19.90 19.60
CA MET A 1 4.96 18.92 18.91
C MET A 1 5.84 17.87 18.26
N ARG A 2 5.43 16.59 18.26
CA ARG A 2 6.10 15.53 17.50
C ARG A 2 5.44 15.39 16.13
N ILE A 3 6.23 15.40 15.07
CA ILE A 3 5.77 15.25 13.68
C ILE A 3 6.30 13.92 13.14
N PRO A 4 5.47 13.12 12.45
CA PRO A 4 5.94 11.86 11.86
C PRO A 4 6.93 12.13 10.72
N SER A 5 7.97 11.30 10.62
CA SER A 5 8.89 11.30 9.47
C SER A 5 8.23 10.74 8.21
N HIS A 6 7.24 9.85 8.37
CA HIS A 6 6.55 9.16 7.30
C HIS A 6 5.03 9.19 7.52
N LEU A 7 4.30 9.73 6.54
CA LEU A 7 2.85 9.75 6.49
C LEU A 7 2.34 8.78 5.41
N ALA A 8 1.32 8.00 5.74
CA ALA A 8 0.61 7.14 4.80
C ALA A 8 -0.86 7.59 4.68
N LEU A 9 -1.35 7.79 3.46
CA LEU A 9 -2.73 8.18 3.19
C LEU A 9 -3.39 7.18 2.22
N ALA A 10 -4.57 6.69 2.58
CA ALA A 10 -5.41 5.92 1.68
C ALA A 10 -6.49 6.83 1.08
N LEU A 11 -6.44 7.05 -0.23
CA LEU A 11 -7.43 7.87 -0.92
C LEU A 11 -8.56 6.98 -1.44
N LEU A 12 -9.77 7.27 -0.98
CA LEU A 12 -10.98 6.55 -1.35
C LEU A 12 -11.93 7.51 -2.06
N ALA A 13 -12.27 7.19 -3.31
CA ALA A 13 -13.34 7.86 -4.02
C ALA A 13 -14.68 7.39 -3.42
N SER A 14 -15.30 8.23 -2.59
CA SER A 14 -16.66 7.96 -2.13
C SER A 14 -17.66 8.47 -3.18
N PRO A 15 -18.58 7.64 -3.65
CA PRO A 15 -19.68 8.10 -4.48
C PRO A 15 -20.64 8.89 -3.59
N HIS A 16 -20.66 10.20 -3.75
CA HIS A 16 -21.64 11.04 -3.07
C HIS A 16 -22.94 11.06 -3.89
N GLY A 17 -24.07 10.74 -3.24
CA GLY A 17 -25.40 11.15 -3.72
C GLY A 17 -26.20 10.20 -4.60
N THR A 18 -25.63 9.20 -5.27
CA THR A 18 -26.42 8.12 -5.91
C THR A 18 -25.62 6.84 -5.87
N LYS A 19 -26.30 5.69 -5.72
CA LYS A 19 -25.66 4.36 -5.69
C LYS A 19 -24.65 4.30 -6.84
N PRO A 20 -23.34 4.18 -6.56
CA PRO A 20 -22.38 4.01 -7.64
C PRO A 20 -22.80 2.78 -8.43
N LYS A 21 -22.92 2.90 -9.75
CA LYS A 21 -22.67 1.72 -10.58
C LYS A 21 -21.26 1.29 -10.20
N ARG A 22 -21.14 0.14 -9.52
CA ARG A 22 -19.85 -0.43 -9.08
C ARG A 22 -18.82 -0.23 -10.20
N GLY A 23 -17.81 0.60 -9.95
CA GLY A 23 -16.68 0.78 -10.87
C GLY A 23 -16.74 1.97 -11.84
N VAL A 24 -17.77 2.83 -11.84
CA VAL A 24 -17.77 4.03 -12.70
C VAL A 24 -17.13 5.20 -11.95
N ARG A 25 -15.85 5.46 -12.23
CA ARG A 25 -15.16 6.70 -11.83
C ARG A 25 -15.42 7.79 -12.86
N THR A 26 -15.74 8.99 -12.41
CA THR A 26 -15.81 10.16 -13.28
C THR A 26 -14.44 10.81 -13.38
N GLU A 27 -14.18 11.52 -14.47
CA GLU A 27 -12.98 12.35 -14.63
C GLU A 27 -12.82 13.33 -13.46
N GLU A 28 -13.94 13.87 -12.95
CA GLU A 28 -13.96 14.78 -11.80
C GLU A 28 -13.43 14.11 -10.52
N THR A 29 -13.78 12.83 -10.31
CA THR A 29 -13.31 12.05 -9.16
C THR A 29 -11.79 11.89 -9.20
N ASP A 30 -11.25 11.65 -10.40
CA ASP A 30 -9.82 11.49 -10.59
C ASP A 30 -9.08 12.82 -10.42
N GLN A 31 -9.66 13.91 -10.92
CA GLN A 31 -9.10 15.25 -10.72
C GLN A 31 -9.05 15.61 -9.23
N ALA A 32 -10.11 15.28 -8.49
CA ALA A 32 -10.15 15.46 -7.04
C ALA A 32 -9.06 14.64 -6.32
N LEU A 33 -8.76 13.41 -6.77
CA LEU A 33 -7.65 12.63 -6.19
C LEU A 33 -6.28 13.27 -6.43
N ILE A 34 -6.05 13.81 -7.63
CA ILE A 34 -4.80 14.50 -7.97
C ILE A 34 -4.66 15.76 -7.13
N GLU A 35 -5.72 16.55 -7.01
CA GLU A 35 -5.73 17.74 -6.14
C GLU A 35 -5.46 17.40 -4.68
N CYS A 36 -6.13 16.38 -4.13
CA CYS A 36 -5.88 15.92 -2.77
C CYS A 36 -4.42 15.52 -2.56
N THR A 37 -3.83 14.82 -3.55
CA THR A 37 -2.42 14.42 -3.50
C THR A 37 -1.49 15.64 -3.48
N VAL A 38 -1.70 16.60 -4.37
CA VAL A 38 -0.89 17.82 -4.45
C VAL A 38 -0.98 18.62 -3.16
N ARG A 39 -2.18 18.77 -2.58
CA ARG A 39 -2.38 19.46 -1.30
C ARG A 39 -1.70 18.73 -0.14
N ALA A 40 -1.85 17.40 -0.06
CA ALA A 40 -1.21 16.59 0.96
C ALA A 40 0.32 16.72 0.93
N ILE A 41 0.90 16.75 -0.27
CA ILE A 41 2.35 17.00 -0.44
C ILE A 41 2.74 18.39 0.07
N GLY A 42 1.95 19.42 -0.25
CA GLY A 42 2.15 20.77 0.26
C GLY A 42 2.18 20.81 1.79
N TRP A 43 1.18 20.20 2.44
CA TRP A 43 1.12 20.10 3.89
C TRP A 43 2.31 19.31 4.47
N CYS A 44 2.65 18.17 3.89
CA CYS A 44 3.82 17.40 4.32
C CYS A 44 5.09 18.25 4.31
N ARG A 45 5.27 19.11 3.31
CA ARG A 45 6.42 20.01 3.23
C ARG A 45 6.40 21.08 4.31
N GLU A 46 5.25 21.71 4.53
CA GLU A 46 5.07 22.75 5.56
C GLU A 46 5.34 22.21 6.96
N PHE A 47 4.95 20.96 7.23
CA PHE A 47 5.16 20.31 8.53
C PHE A 47 6.51 19.57 8.63
N GLY A 48 7.32 19.49 7.57
CA GLY A 48 8.61 18.78 7.60
C GLY A 48 8.52 17.25 7.59
N ILE A 49 7.42 16.70 7.07
CA ILE A 49 7.24 15.27 6.82
C ILE A 49 8.09 14.88 5.60
N GLN A 50 9.01 13.93 5.78
CA GLN A 50 10.00 13.57 4.76
C GLN A 50 9.46 12.57 3.73
N THR A 51 8.53 11.71 4.13
CA THR A 51 7.99 10.67 3.25
C THR A 51 6.47 10.68 3.28
N LEU A 52 5.85 10.68 2.10
CA LEU A 52 4.42 10.50 1.92
C LEU A 52 4.17 9.26 1.05
N THR A 53 3.38 8.32 1.54
CA THR A 53 2.91 7.15 0.77
C THR A 53 1.42 7.26 0.55
N ILE A 54 0.99 7.20 -0.71
CA ILE A 54 -0.42 7.26 -1.07
C ILE A 54 -0.87 5.92 -1.63
N TYR A 55 -1.92 5.37 -1.02
CA TYR A 55 -2.60 4.16 -1.47
C TYR A 55 -3.81 4.56 -2.30
N ASP A 56 -3.74 4.27 -3.59
CA ASP A 56 -4.87 4.39 -4.53
C ASP A 56 -5.31 2.98 -4.93
N ARG A 57 -6.51 2.59 -4.49
CA ARG A 57 -7.10 1.27 -4.75
C ARG A 57 -7.19 0.94 -6.25
N HIS A 58 -7.38 1.95 -7.09
CA HIS A 58 -7.71 1.79 -8.51
C HIS A 58 -6.59 2.26 -9.44
N GLY A 59 -5.52 2.85 -8.91
CA GLY A 59 -4.34 3.23 -9.67
C GLY A 59 -4.54 4.40 -10.64
N ALA A 60 -5.51 5.29 -10.43
CA ALA A 60 -5.66 6.50 -11.22
C ALA A 60 -4.48 7.46 -11.08
N LEU A 61 -3.91 7.58 -9.88
CA LEU A 61 -2.69 8.37 -9.68
C LEU A 61 -1.50 7.80 -10.46
N LYS A 62 -1.47 6.47 -10.62
CA LYS A 62 -0.47 5.79 -11.44
C LYS A 62 -0.70 6.03 -12.93
N ALA A 63 -1.96 6.02 -13.38
CA ALA A 63 -2.32 6.29 -14.77
C ALA A 63 -2.01 7.73 -15.18
N ARG A 64 -2.17 8.70 -14.26
CA ARG A 64 -1.92 10.13 -14.48
C ARG A 64 -0.64 10.63 -13.81
N HIS A 65 0.37 9.77 -13.74
CA HIS A 65 1.65 10.12 -13.12
C HIS A 65 2.31 11.34 -13.79
N GLY A 66 2.21 11.46 -15.12
CA GLY A 66 2.72 12.61 -15.86
C GLY A 66 2.09 13.92 -15.39
N GLU A 67 0.75 13.99 -15.43
CA GLU A 67 -0.01 15.16 -14.95
C GLU A 67 0.32 15.51 -13.50
N LEU A 68 0.39 14.50 -12.62
CA LEU A 68 0.75 14.72 -11.22
C LEU A 68 2.16 15.32 -11.09
N SER A 69 3.11 14.82 -11.86
CA SER A 69 4.51 15.29 -11.85
C SER A 69 4.61 16.73 -12.36
N ASP A 70 3.89 17.07 -13.42
CA ASP A 70 3.85 18.42 -13.98
C ASP A 70 3.28 19.42 -12.98
N ARG A 71 2.20 19.06 -12.29
CA ARG A 71 1.58 19.87 -11.24
C ARG A 71 2.49 20.07 -10.04
N LEU A 72 3.30 19.07 -9.70
CA LEU A 72 4.29 19.15 -8.62
C LEU A 72 5.47 20.05 -9.01
N ALA A 73 5.96 19.93 -10.25
CA ALA A 73 7.00 20.78 -10.79
C ALA A 73 6.57 22.25 -10.83
N ALA A 74 5.34 22.53 -11.27
CA ALA A 74 4.75 23.87 -11.26
C ALA A 74 4.66 24.48 -9.86
N ASN A 75 4.45 23.64 -8.83
CA ASN A 75 4.40 24.07 -7.43
C ASN A 75 5.79 24.13 -6.75
N SER A 76 6.88 24.05 -7.53
CA SER A 76 8.26 24.05 -7.03
C SER A 76 8.49 22.97 -5.95
N ALA A 77 7.80 21.83 -6.08
CA ALA A 77 7.99 20.70 -5.20
C ALA A 77 8.99 19.74 -5.84
N VAL A 78 10.21 19.68 -5.31
CA VAL A 78 11.15 18.59 -5.64
C VAL A 78 10.63 17.34 -4.94
N CYS A 79 9.76 16.59 -5.61
CA CYS A 79 9.20 15.35 -5.12
C CYS A 79 9.62 14.18 -6.01
N THR A 80 10.36 13.23 -5.45
CA THR A 80 10.66 11.98 -6.13
C THR A 80 9.52 11.01 -5.93
N ILE A 81 8.65 10.89 -6.94
CA ILE A 81 7.60 9.87 -6.93
C ILE A 81 8.25 8.52 -7.21
N SER A 82 8.31 7.68 -6.19
CA SER A 82 8.88 6.33 -6.28
C SER A 82 7.80 5.29 -6.10
N ARG A 83 7.87 4.19 -6.87
CA ARG A 83 7.04 3.02 -6.60
C ARG A 83 7.56 2.31 -5.35
N PRO A 84 6.68 1.77 -4.48
CA PRO A 84 7.13 0.91 -3.40
C PRO A 84 7.89 -0.28 -4.00
N LYS A 85 9.13 -0.50 -3.54
CA LYS A 85 9.89 -1.71 -3.90
C LYS A 85 9.09 -2.93 -3.43
N GLN A 86 8.84 -3.89 -4.30
CA GLN A 86 8.36 -5.21 -3.86
C GLN A 86 9.43 -5.78 -2.93
N GLN A 87 9.11 -5.91 -1.65
CA GLN A 87 9.90 -6.70 -0.74
C GLN A 87 9.74 -8.15 -1.18
N SER A 88 10.83 -8.78 -1.63
CA SER A 88 10.88 -10.23 -1.79
C SER A 88 10.56 -10.83 -0.43
N LEU A 89 9.51 -11.64 -0.33
CA LEU A 89 9.31 -12.45 0.86
C LEU A 89 10.59 -13.27 1.07
N PRO A 90 11.09 -13.39 2.31
CA PRO A 90 12.11 -14.40 2.59
C PRO A 90 11.53 -15.76 2.18
N ASP A 91 12.35 -16.57 1.53
CA ASP A 91 11.98 -17.96 1.23
C ASP A 91 11.44 -18.58 2.51
N THR A 92 10.18 -19.04 2.47
CA THR A 92 9.55 -19.69 3.62
C THR A 92 10.52 -20.76 4.13
N PRO A 93 10.87 -20.76 5.44
CA PRO A 93 11.75 -21.78 5.97
C PRO A 93 11.19 -23.17 5.62
N PRO A 94 12.06 -24.16 5.33
CA PRO A 94 11.59 -25.49 4.97
C PRO A 94 10.65 -26.01 6.07
N PRO A 95 9.60 -26.76 5.71
CA PRO A 95 8.73 -27.37 6.70
C PRO A 95 9.62 -28.17 7.66
N SER A 96 9.48 -27.91 8.95
CA SER A 96 10.19 -28.69 9.97
C SER A 96 9.63 -30.11 9.91
N ASP A 97 10.38 -31.01 9.27
CA ASP A 97 10.12 -32.45 9.36
C ASP A 97 10.14 -32.79 10.85
N HIS A 98 8.98 -33.10 11.40
CA HIS A 98 8.90 -33.70 12.71
C HIS A 98 9.70 -35.00 12.66
N SER A 99 10.88 -34.95 13.28
CA SER A 99 11.77 -36.07 13.51
C SER A 99 10.99 -37.13 14.29
N SER A 100 10.42 -38.10 13.57
CA SER A 100 9.85 -39.30 14.18
C SER A 100 11.03 -40.19 14.56
N ASN A 101 11.57 -39.90 15.74
CA ASN A 101 12.74 -40.58 16.28
C ASN A 101 12.36 -42.02 16.66
N ALA A 102 12.91 -42.97 15.90
CA ALA A 102 13.28 -44.35 16.23
C ALA A 102 12.60 -45.08 17.42
N SER A 103 11.89 -46.16 17.06
CA SER A 103 12.12 -47.58 17.45
C SER A 103 12.01 -48.07 18.91
N PHE A 104 11.66 -49.39 18.98
CA PHE A 104 11.64 -50.37 20.10
C PHE A 104 10.29 -50.49 20.85
N GLU A 105 9.76 -51.66 21.26
CA GLU A 105 10.17 -53.08 21.34
C GLU A 105 8.83 -53.86 21.57
N GLY A 106 8.56 -55.03 20.97
CA GLY A 106 8.76 -56.31 21.64
C GLY A 106 7.55 -56.83 22.46
N ASP A 107 6.98 -57.95 21.99
CA ASP A 107 6.34 -59.06 22.74
C ASP A 107 4.87 -59.06 23.24
N ASN A 108 4.08 -59.86 22.49
CA ASN A 108 3.34 -61.09 22.87
C ASN A 108 1.93 -61.10 23.53
N GLU A 109 1.09 -61.96 22.93
CA GLU A 109 -0.09 -62.76 23.38
C GLU A 109 -0.79 -62.39 24.70
N THR A 110 -2.13 -62.37 24.80
CA THR A 110 -2.96 -63.56 25.15
C THR A 110 -4.48 -63.27 25.01
N GLN A 111 -5.16 -64.08 24.18
CA GLN A 111 -6.44 -64.81 24.37
C GLN A 111 -7.75 -64.11 24.79
N ASN A 112 -8.81 -64.36 24.00
CA ASN A 112 -10.05 -64.96 24.51
C ASN A 112 -10.69 -65.87 23.45
#